data_AF-A0A539D4N4-F1
#
_entry.id   AF-A0A539D4N4-F1
#
_cell.length_a   1.000
_cell.length_b   1.000
_cell.length_c   1.000
_cell.angle_alpha   90.00
_cell.angle_beta   90.00
_cell.angle_gamma   90.00
#
_symmetry.space_group_name_H-M   'P 1'
#
loop_
_entity.id
_entity.type
_entity.pdbx_description
1 polymer ?
#
loop_
_entity_poly.entity_id
_entity_poly.type
_entity_poly.pdbx_seq_one_letter_code
_entity_poly.pdbx_strand_id
1 'polypeptide(L)'
;MASVSRPVCGDLVVGTVVSYFDHKRRAKGGKARLVDPVVIEILEALLALGGCAHRQMVADQIAQRRSGRSGPAGIAARNEIYAAFDAYLAWAVIRKTTPLLDRPLGEGSYRWALTDAGRRLFQSAQPAVRMVR
;
A
#
# COMPACT_ATOMS: atom_id res chain seq x y z
N MET A 1 -4.91 -2.04 -61.58
CA MET A 1 -4.88 -3.46 -61.18
C MET A 1 -4.15 -3.57 -59.85
N ALA A 2 -4.82 -4.09 -58.83
CA ALA A 2 -4.34 -4.22 -57.45
C ALA A 2 -3.89 -5.67 -57.13
N SER A 3 -2.95 -5.81 -56.19
CA SER A 3 -2.67 -6.98 -55.31
C SER A 3 -1.50 -6.56 -54.40
N VAL A 4 -1.61 -6.30 -53.09
CA VAL A 4 -2.13 -7.01 -51.89
C VAL A 4 -1.34 -8.28 -51.52
N SER A 5 -0.59 -8.19 -50.42
CA SER A 5 -0.28 -9.23 -49.40
C SER A 5 0.73 -8.64 -48.40
N ARG A 6 0.64 -8.68 -47.06
CA ARG A 6 -0.23 -9.29 -46.03
C ARG A 6 -0.03 -8.51 -44.70
N PRO A 7 -0.86 -8.73 -43.67
CA PRO A 7 -0.99 -7.84 -42.50
C PRO A 7 -0.02 -8.20 -41.36
N VAL A 8 0.41 -7.20 -40.58
CA VAL A 8 1.00 -7.42 -39.26
C VAL A 8 0.00 -6.96 -38.20
N CYS A 9 -0.39 -7.95 -37.40
CA CYS A 9 -1.24 -7.89 -36.23
C CYS A 9 -0.59 -7.01 -35.13
N GLY A 10 -1.38 -6.25 -34.38
CA GLY A 10 -0.92 -5.77 -33.07
C GLY A 10 -1.52 -4.50 -32.45
N ASP A 11 -2.64 -3.95 -32.95
CA ASP A 11 -3.32 -2.85 -32.23
C ASP A 11 -4.18 -3.38 -31.07
N LEU A 12 -3.55 -3.50 -29.90
CA LEU A 12 -4.23 -3.53 -28.61
C LEU A 12 -3.76 -2.33 -27.79
N VAL A 13 -4.29 -1.16 -28.11
CA VAL A 13 -4.26 0.01 -27.23
C VAL A 13 -5.26 -0.25 -26.10
N VAL A 14 -4.82 -0.99 -25.07
CA VAL A 14 -5.63 -1.25 -23.87
C VAL A 14 -5.23 -0.30 -22.77
N GLY A 15 -6.11 0.67 -22.52
CA GLY A 15 -6.37 1.25 -21.21
C GLY A 15 -5.26 2.11 -20.64
N THR A 16 -5.41 3.43 -20.83
CA THR A 16 -4.69 4.46 -20.08
C THR A 16 -4.71 4.13 -18.58
N VAL A 17 -3.57 3.66 -18.06
CA VAL A 17 -3.35 3.56 -16.62
C VAL A 17 -3.39 4.98 -16.09
N VAL A 18 -4.44 5.31 -15.34
CA VAL A 18 -4.56 6.60 -14.67
C VAL A 18 -3.31 6.78 -13.82
N SER A 19 -2.55 7.82 -14.17
CA SER A 19 -1.23 8.11 -13.61
C SER A 19 -1.32 8.34 -12.10
N TYR A 20 -0.48 7.63 -11.36
CA TYR A 20 -0.21 7.80 -9.93
C TYR A 20 0.00 9.29 -9.51
N PHE A 21 0.43 10.14 -10.44
CA PHE A 21 0.62 11.58 -10.22
C PHE A 21 -0.70 12.38 -10.07
N ASP A 22 -1.82 11.92 -10.64
CA ASP A 22 -3.11 12.61 -10.52
C ASP A 22 -3.78 12.40 -9.15
N HIS A 23 -3.55 11.25 -8.51
CA HIS A 23 -3.99 11.01 -7.13
C HIS A 23 -3.21 11.89 -6.12
N LYS A 24 -1.94 12.18 -6.41
CA LYS A 24 -1.08 13.03 -5.56
C LYS A 24 -1.50 14.50 -5.53
N ARG A 25 -2.30 14.96 -6.51
CA ARG A 25 -2.75 16.37 -6.62
C ARG A 25 -3.85 16.74 -5.60
N ARG A 26 -4.55 15.76 -5.02
CA ARG A 26 -5.60 15.97 -3.99
C ARG A 26 -5.07 16.00 -2.55
N ALA A 27 -3.77 15.77 -2.32
CA ALA A 27 -3.12 15.95 -1.01
C ALA A 27 -2.98 17.44 -0.56
N LYS A 28 -3.81 18.33 -1.11
CA LYS A 28 -3.91 19.75 -0.75
C LYS A 28 -4.92 19.90 0.40
N GLY A 29 -4.45 19.74 1.63
CA GLY A 29 -5.31 19.97 2.81
C GLY A 29 -4.59 19.76 4.14
N GLY A 30 -3.71 20.71 4.50
CA GLY A 30 -3.34 21.02 5.88
C GLY A 30 -2.76 19.89 6.77
N LYS A 31 -1.45 19.97 7.04
CA LYS A 31 -0.72 19.30 8.15
C LYS A 31 -0.43 17.78 8.07
N ALA A 32 -0.68 17.09 6.96
CA ALA A 32 -0.26 15.69 6.76
C ALA A 32 1.13 15.53 6.10
N ARG A 33 2.15 16.28 6.55
CA ARG A 33 3.55 15.99 6.19
C ARG A 33 4.10 15.05 7.25
N LEU A 34 4.28 13.76 6.95
CA LEU A 34 5.52 13.01 7.27
C LEU A 34 5.47 11.49 7.00
N VAL A 35 4.35 10.90 6.61
CA VAL A 35 4.28 9.44 6.34
C VAL A 35 3.96 9.22 4.87
N ASP A 36 4.75 8.36 4.23
CA ASP A 36 4.58 7.95 2.83
C ASP A 36 3.16 7.37 2.62
N PRO A 37 2.42 7.76 1.57
CA PRO A 37 1.08 7.23 1.33
C PRO A 37 1.04 5.69 1.23
N VAL A 38 2.08 5.06 0.68
CA VAL A 38 2.17 3.59 0.59
C VAL A 38 2.32 2.98 1.99
N VAL A 39 3.00 3.65 2.92
CA VAL A 39 3.09 3.21 4.32
C VAL A 39 1.73 3.28 5.02
N ILE A 40 0.91 4.29 4.70
CA ILE A 40 -0.47 4.37 5.20
C ILE A 40 -1.30 3.18 4.69
N GLU A 41 -1.20 2.86 3.40
CA GLU A 41 -1.89 1.71 2.83
C GLU A 41 -1.43 0.38 3.45
N ILE A 42 -0.13 0.24 3.77
CA ILE A 42 0.41 -0.92 4.48
C ILE A 42 -0.20 -1.04 5.89
N LEU A 43 -0.26 0.06 6.64
CA LEU A 43 -0.85 0.08 7.98
C LEU A 43 -2.32 -0.38 7.94
N GLU A 44 -3.10 0.16 7.00
CA GLU A 44 -4.51 -0.19 6.84
C GLU A 44 -4.73 -1.62 6.32
N ALA A 45 -3.84 -2.11 5.45
CA ALA A 45 -3.91 -3.48 4.94
C ALA A 45 -3.57 -4.47 6.06
N LEU A 46 -2.52 -4.22 6.83
CA LEU A 46 -2.19 -5.04 7.99
C LEU A 46 -3.32 -5.03 9.02
N LEU A 47 -3.91 -3.88 9.32
CA LEU A 47 -5.05 -3.79 10.23
C LEU A 47 -6.20 -4.69 9.79
N ALA A 48 -6.59 -4.62 8.50
CA ALA A 48 -7.65 -5.45 7.95
C ALA A 48 -7.31 -6.95 7.95
N LEU A 49 -6.03 -7.31 7.91
CA LEU A 49 -5.52 -8.67 8.00
C LEU A 49 -5.28 -9.13 9.46
N GLY A 50 -5.79 -8.42 10.48
CA GLY A 50 -5.64 -8.77 11.89
C GLY A 50 -4.38 -8.21 12.58
N GLY A 51 -3.63 -7.36 11.88
CA GLY A 51 -2.45 -6.66 12.35
C GLY A 51 -1.14 -7.44 12.21
N CYS A 52 -1.15 -8.64 11.62
CA CYS A 52 0.06 -9.40 11.28
C CYS A 52 -0.22 -10.30 10.07
N ALA A 53 0.58 -10.16 9.02
CA ALA A 53 0.38 -10.92 7.79
C ALA A 53 1.68 -11.12 7.00
N HIS A 54 1.64 -12.03 6.04
CA HIS A 54 2.71 -12.18 5.06
C HIS A 54 2.71 -10.98 4.10
N ARG A 55 3.88 -10.43 3.75
CA ARG A 55 4.06 -9.26 2.88
C ARG A 55 3.34 -9.40 1.54
N GLN A 56 3.25 -10.62 1.02
CA GLN A 56 2.52 -10.92 -0.20
C GLN A 56 1.02 -10.66 -0.04
N MET A 57 0.43 -11.11 1.08
CA MET A 57 -0.98 -10.85 1.37
C MET A 57 -1.26 -9.36 1.56
N VAL A 58 -0.33 -8.65 2.21
CA VAL A 58 -0.42 -7.18 2.35
C VAL A 58 -0.42 -6.51 0.97
N ALA A 59 0.51 -6.90 0.09
CA ALA A 59 0.59 -6.35 -1.25
C ALA A 59 -0.66 -6.67 -2.09
N ASP A 60 -1.16 -7.90 -2.02
CA ASP A 60 -2.38 -8.32 -2.71
C ASP A 60 -3.60 -7.53 -2.20
N GLN A 61 -3.72 -7.35 -0.88
CA GLN A 61 -4.77 -6.55 -0.26
C GLN A 61 -4.74 -5.08 -0.71
N ILE A 62 -3.54 -4.47 -0.80
CA ILE A 62 -3.38 -3.10 -1.29
C ILE A 62 -3.73 -3.02 -2.78
N ALA A 63 -3.23 -3.94 -3.60
CA ALA A 63 -3.52 -3.96 -5.03
C ALA A 63 -5.02 -4.15 -5.31
N GLN A 64 -5.68 -5.01 -4.54
CA GLN A 64 -7.13 -5.19 -4.61
C GLN A 64 -7.87 -3.89 -4.30
N ARG A 65 -7.48 -3.17 -3.23
CA ARG A 65 -8.08 -1.86 -2.88
C ARG A 65 -7.83 -0.80 -3.94
N ARG A 66 -6.61 -0.72 -4.49
CA ARG A 66 -6.25 0.25 -5.54
C ARG A 66 -6.99 0.01 -6.86
N SER A 67 -7.18 -1.25 -7.25
CA SER A 67 -7.76 -1.62 -8.55
C SER A 67 -9.26 -1.92 -8.51
N GLY A 68 -9.83 -2.18 -7.32
CA GLY A 68 -11.19 -2.67 -7.15
C GLY A 68 -11.40 -4.12 -7.62
N ARG A 69 -10.33 -4.84 -8.01
CA ARG A 69 -10.40 -6.20 -8.53
C ARG A 69 -9.65 -7.17 -7.61
N SER A 70 -10.23 -8.33 -7.36
CA SER A 70 -9.54 -9.39 -6.66
C SER A 70 -8.47 -10.01 -7.56
N GLY A 71 -7.25 -10.16 -7.04
CA GLY A 71 -6.15 -10.76 -7.77
C GLY A 71 -4.80 -10.46 -7.12
N PRO A 72 -3.75 -11.21 -7.52
CA PRO A 72 -2.41 -10.96 -7.02
C PRO A 72 -1.89 -9.60 -7.48
N ALA A 73 -1.18 -8.90 -6.60
CA ALA A 73 -0.47 -7.68 -6.94
C ALA A 73 0.54 -7.95 -8.06
N GLY A 74 0.60 -7.07 -9.05
CA GLY A 74 1.63 -7.11 -10.08
C GLY A 74 3.03 -6.88 -9.50
N ILE A 75 4.08 -7.31 -10.22
CA ILE A 75 5.48 -7.23 -9.77
C ILE A 75 5.87 -5.79 -9.39
N ALA A 76 5.49 -4.81 -10.21
CA ALA A 76 5.78 -3.40 -9.94
C ALA A 76 5.17 -2.91 -8.61
N ALA A 77 3.90 -3.25 -8.35
CA ALA A 77 3.21 -2.88 -7.12
C ALA A 77 3.84 -3.56 -5.89
N ARG A 78 4.20 -4.85 -5.99
CA ARG A 78 4.90 -5.56 -4.91
C ARG A 78 6.22 -4.88 -4.57
N ASN A 79 7.03 -4.55 -5.57
CA ASN A 79 8.32 -3.90 -5.36
C ASN A 79 8.17 -2.52 -4.71
N GLU A 80 7.21 -1.72 -5.14
CA GLU A 80 6.89 -0.42 -4.52
C GLU A 80 6.53 -0.59 -3.04
N ILE A 81 5.60 -1.50 -2.74
CA ILE A 81 5.10 -1.74 -1.38
C ILE A 81 6.22 -2.27 -0.47
N TYR A 82 7.05 -3.19 -0.96
CA TYR A 82 8.18 -3.73 -0.20
C TYR A 82 9.25 -2.68 0.06
N ALA A 83 9.60 -1.88 -0.94
CA ALA A 83 10.56 -0.79 -0.78
C ALA A 83 10.05 0.27 0.22
N ALA A 84 8.76 0.61 0.19
CA ALA A 84 8.16 1.56 1.12
C ALA A 84 8.22 1.06 2.58
N PHE A 85 7.94 -0.22 2.80
CA PHE A 85 8.06 -0.83 4.13
C PHE A 85 9.50 -0.79 4.66
N ASP A 86 10.46 -1.17 3.83
CA ASP A 86 11.86 -1.20 4.22
C ASP A 86 12.42 0.20 4.48
N ALA A 87 12.06 1.18 3.64
CA ALA A 87 12.40 2.57 3.84
C ALA A 87 11.81 3.13 5.13
N TYR A 88 10.57 2.76 5.47
CA TYR A 88 9.94 3.16 6.73
C TYR A 88 10.69 2.61 7.95
N LEU A 89 11.05 1.32 7.95
CA LEU A 89 11.80 0.73 9.06
C LEU A 89 13.16 1.39 9.25
N ALA A 90 13.89 1.63 8.15
CA ALA A 90 15.16 2.35 8.19
C ALA A 90 15.00 3.77 8.76
N TRP A 91 13.96 4.49 8.30
CA TRP A 91 13.64 5.82 8.81
C TRP A 91 13.30 5.82 10.31
N ALA A 92 12.52 4.84 10.79
CA ALA A 92 12.12 4.76 12.19
C ALA A 92 13.33 4.51 13.12
N VAL A 93 14.26 3.65 12.69
CA VAL A 93 15.53 3.41 13.39
C VAL A 93 16.35 4.70 13.50
N ILE A 94 16.53 5.43 12.39
CA ILE A 94 17.29 6.69 12.36
C ILE A 94 16.67 7.74 13.28
N ARG A 95 15.34 7.82 13.31
CA ARG A 95 14.61 8.81 14.10
C ARG A 95 14.47 8.46 15.57
N LYS A 96 14.83 7.24 15.99
CA LYS A 96 14.63 6.72 17.35
C LYS A 96 13.19 6.89 17.85
N THR A 97 12.23 6.84 16.93
CA THR A 97 10.81 6.93 17.25
C THR A 97 10.26 5.53 17.47
N THR A 98 9.21 5.41 18.28
CA THR A 98 8.47 4.15 18.41
C THR A 98 7.87 3.79 17.05
N PRO A 99 8.29 2.70 16.39
CA PRO A 99 7.78 2.35 15.07
C PRO A 99 6.33 1.88 15.15
N LEU A 100 5.58 2.09 14.08
CA LEU A 100 4.19 1.63 13.90
C LEU A 100 4.13 0.24 13.25
N LEU A 101 5.19 -0.13 12.56
CA LEU A 101 5.37 -1.37 11.81
C LEU A 101 6.62 -2.08 12.29
N ASP A 102 6.62 -3.41 12.25
CA ASP A 102 7.80 -4.21 12.55
C ASP A 102 7.85 -5.53 11.75
N ARG A 103 8.97 -6.24 11.92
CA ARG A 103 9.16 -7.62 11.47
C ARG A 103 9.22 -8.52 12.72
N PRO A 104 8.14 -9.21 13.10
CA PRO A 104 8.09 -9.97 14.36
C PRO A 104 9.08 -11.13 14.40
N LEU A 105 9.55 -11.62 13.25
CA LEU A 105 10.52 -12.72 13.14
C LEU A 105 11.94 -12.23 12.78
N GLY A 106 12.21 -10.94 12.90
CA GLY A 106 13.52 -10.35 12.62
C GLY A 106 13.76 -9.98 11.15
N GLU A 107 15.01 -9.65 10.85
CA GLU A 107 15.43 -9.18 9.53
C GLU A 107 15.22 -10.24 8.43
N GLY A 108 14.83 -9.81 7.23
CA GLY A 108 14.53 -10.71 6.11
C GLY A 108 13.19 -11.45 6.21
N SER A 109 12.49 -11.36 7.35
CA SER A 109 11.16 -11.94 7.52
C SER A 109 10.17 -11.40 6.47
N TYR A 110 9.47 -12.32 5.83
CA TYR A 110 8.33 -12.00 4.97
C TYR A 110 7.05 -11.73 5.75
N ARG A 111 7.04 -11.93 7.08
CA ARG A 111 5.95 -11.51 7.95
C ARG A 111 6.18 -10.10 8.44
N TRP A 112 5.14 -9.28 8.30
CA TRP A 112 5.06 -7.91 8.78
C TRP A 112 3.93 -7.79 9.79
N ALA A 113 4.08 -6.90 10.76
CA ALA A 113 3.04 -6.64 11.74
C ALA A 113 2.93 -5.16 12.13
N LEU A 114 1.78 -4.84 12.71
CA LEU A 114 1.56 -3.61 13.46
C LEU A 114 2.15 -3.79 14.85
N THR A 115 2.93 -2.81 15.29
CA THR A 115 3.31 -2.67 16.70
C THR A 115 2.11 -2.24 17.53
N ASP A 116 2.25 -2.23 18.86
CA ASP A 116 1.23 -1.66 19.74
C ASP A 116 0.94 -0.19 19.44
N ALA A 117 1.96 0.59 19.09
CA ALA A 117 1.78 1.98 18.67
C ALA A 117 0.98 2.07 17.36
N GLY A 118 1.26 1.19 16.39
CA GLY A 118 0.50 1.06 15.15
C GLY A 118 -0.96 0.71 15.40
N ARG A 119 -1.24 -0.25 16.29
CA ARG A 119 -2.63 -0.65 16.65
C ARG A 119 -3.39 0.49 17.35
N ARG A 120 -2.74 1.18 18.29
CA ARG A 120 -3.34 2.28 19.05
C ARG A 120 -3.71 3.48 18.17
N LEU A 121 -2.91 3.76 17.14
CA LEU A 121 -3.20 4.82 16.15
C LEU A 121 -4.63 4.66 15.59
N PHE A 122 -5.02 3.45 15.22
CA PHE A 122 -6.34 3.17 14.67
C PHE A 122 -7.46 3.10 15.71
N GLN A 123 -7.15 2.73 16.96
CA GLN A 123 -8.12 2.78 18.07
C GLN A 123 -8.47 4.23 18.43
N SER A 124 -7.49 5.12 18.46
CA SER A 124 -7.70 6.55 18.73
C SER A 124 -8.43 7.31 17.60
N ALA A 125 -8.46 6.73 16.40
CA ALA A 125 -9.15 7.30 15.25
C ALA A 125 -10.64 6.90 15.16
N GLN A 126 -11.10 5.93 15.96
CA GLN A 126 -12.53 5.65 16.03
C GLN A 126 -13.21 6.73 16.88
N PRO A 127 -14.17 7.51 16.34
CA PRO A 127 -14.93 8.42 17.17
C PRO A 127 -15.62 7.59 18.25
N ALA A 128 -15.49 8.02 19.51
CA ALA A 128 -16.23 7.43 20.61
C ALA A 128 -17.69 7.32 20.16
N VAL A 129 -18.16 6.08 19.99
CA VAL A 129 -19.56 5.81 19.66
C VAL A 129 -20.34 6.44 20.80
N ARG A 130 -20.95 7.58 20.52
CA ARG A 130 -21.76 8.32 21.48
C ARG A 130 -23.01 7.47 21.67
N MET A 131 -22.94 6.55 22.64
CA MET A 131 -24.12 5.84 23.14
C MET A 131 -25.06 6.92 23.67
N VAL A 132 -26.05 7.26 22.85
CA VAL A 132 -27.23 8.00 23.29
C VAL A 132 -28.02 7.00 24.14
N ARG A 133 -28.09 7.28 25.44
CA ARG A 133 -29.00 6.63 26.37
C ARG A 133 -30.43 7.04 26.09
#